data_AF-A0A8T5MV73-F1
#
_entry.id   AF-A0A8T5MV73-F1
#
_cell.length_a   1.000
_cell.length_b   1.000
_cell.length_c   1.000
_cell.angle_alpha   90.00
_cell.angle_beta   90.00
_cell.angle_gamma   90.00
#
_symmetry.space_group_name_H-M   'P 1'
#
loop_
_entity.id
_entity.type
_entity.pdbx_description
1 polymer ?
#
loop_
_entity_poly.entity_id
_entity_poly.type
_entity_poly.pdbx_seq_one_letter_code
_entity_poly.pdbx_strand_id
1 'polypeptide(L)'
;MKKILAVLISLLVFAAPVMAAVEIENSIPDPGILPDSSLYGLKRGFENFEGIFKFSEAARAEFQVRLAEKRMSEANAMVGKGNQEKAQEMMQEYNTNMERANQEIENAIANGKNVTDVVARMTQKRESHMAVLQRVYDNAPEAAKAGLSNAIQNAKQSTERIMEHIEERVAIANQSQTQTQNQVDDGTGEQEMHTEQNEGNDTQNQGQNQNQANK
;
A
#
# COMPACT_ATOMS: atom_id res chain seq x y z
N MET A 1 48.33 61.27 -3.24
CA MET A 1 48.45 60.07 -4.09
C MET A 1 49.10 58.95 -3.30
N LYS A 2 48.49 57.74 -3.33
CA LYS A 2 49.06 56.41 -2.98
C LYS A 2 49.21 56.13 -1.47
N LYS A 3 48.79 55.01 -0.84
CA LYS A 3 48.18 53.73 -1.22
C LYS A 3 47.55 53.11 0.06
N ILE A 4 46.57 52.23 -0.14
CA ILE A 4 45.81 51.42 0.84
C ILE A 4 46.66 50.19 1.30
N LEU A 5 46.16 49.47 2.34
CA LEU A 5 46.47 48.11 2.87
C LEU A 5 47.33 48.13 4.17
N ALA A 6 47.10 47.34 5.22
CA ALA A 6 46.32 46.11 5.46
C ALA A 6 46.28 45.91 7.02
N VAL A 7 45.15 45.72 7.72
CA VAL A 7 44.30 44.51 7.84
C VAL A 7 44.69 43.58 9.03
N LEU A 8 43.67 43.30 9.86
CA LEU A 8 43.41 42.09 10.68
C LEU A 8 44.23 41.79 11.95
N ILE A 9 43.75 42.25 13.12
CA ILE A 9 43.63 41.40 14.33
C ILE A 9 42.40 41.85 15.12
N SER A 10 41.23 41.29 14.82
CA SER A 10 40.09 41.23 15.73
C SER A 10 38.99 40.39 15.08
N LEU A 11 39.13 39.07 15.19
CA LEU A 11 38.00 38.16 14.99
C LEU A 11 38.07 37.12 16.10
N LEU A 12 37.61 37.52 17.29
CA LEU A 12 37.29 36.60 18.36
C LEU A 12 35.96 35.94 17.98
N VAL A 13 36.05 34.87 17.18
CA VAL A 13 34.90 34.04 16.80
C VAL A 13 34.45 33.31 18.05
N PHE A 14 33.39 33.81 18.66
CA PHE A 14 32.61 33.07 19.63
C PHE A 14 31.96 31.90 18.88
N ALA A 15 32.54 30.72 18.98
CA ALA A 15 31.93 29.48 18.50
C ALA A 15 30.76 29.14 19.43
N ALA A 16 29.61 29.76 19.19
CA ALA A 16 28.36 29.20 19.67
C ALA A 16 28.13 27.91 18.88
N PRO A 17 27.85 26.76 19.54
CA PRO A 17 27.34 25.62 18.82
C PRO A 17 25.98 26.05 18.25
N VAL A 18 25.93 26.28 16.94
CA VAL A 18 24.68 26.32 16.20
C VAL A 18 24.14 24.91 16.31
N MET A 19 23.29 24.66 17.31
CA MET A 19 22.40 23.52 17.30
C MET A 19 21.53 23.74 16.07
N ALA A 20 21.94 23.12 14.96
CA ALA A 20 21.11 22.98 13.80
C ALA A 20 19.88 22.19 14.27
N ALA A 21 18.82 22.91 14.63
CA ALA A 21 17.49 22.36 14.51
C ALA A 21 17.37 21.96 13.04
N VAL A 22 17.50 20.66 12.78
CA VAL A 22 17.13 20.08 11.50
C VAL A 22 15.63 20.36 11.39
N GLU A 23 15.28 21.46 10.74
CA GLU A 23 13.93 21.63 10.21
C GLU A 23 13.79 20.52 9.18
N ILE A 24 13.22 19.39 9.61
CA ILE A 24 12.70 18.41 8.67
C ILE A 24 11.63 19.17 7.92
N GLU A 25 11.95 19.58 6.69
CA GLU A 25 11.00 20.09 5.72
C GLU A 25 10.06 18.94 5.34
N ASN A 26 9.21 18.54 6.28
CA ASN A 26 8.07 17.68 6.06
C ASN A 26 7.04 18.55 5.33
N SER A 27 7.25 18.74 4.03
CA SER A 27 6.32 19.48 3.18
C SER A 27 4.97 18.77 3.23
N ILE A 28 3.99 19.40 3.87
CA ILE A 28 2.61 18.90 3.87
C ILE A 28 2.11 18.95 2.42
N PRO A 29 1.51 17.86 1.89
CA PRO A 29 0.93 17.88 0.56
C PRO A 29 -0.06 19.03 0.40
N ASP A 30 -0.08 19.67 -0.76
CA ASP A 30 -1.03 20.76 -1.04
C ASP A 30 -2.48 20.22 -0.96
N PRO A 31 -3.34 20.80 -0.09
CA PRO A 31 -4.74 20.38 -0.01
C PRO A 31 -5.55 20.72 -1.27
N GLY A 32 -5.09 21.62 -2.13
CA GLY A 32 -5.84 22.11 -3.28
C GLY A 32 -7.13 22.85 -2.87
N ILE A 33 -8.25 22.56 -3.54
CA ILE A 33 -9.54 23.18 -3.20
C ILE A 33 -10.01 22.67 -1.83
N LEU A 34 -10.18 23.60 -0.89
CA LEU A 34 -10.56 23.35 0.50
C LEU A 34 -12.08 23.19 0.67
N PRO A 35 -12.52 22.52 1.76
CA PRO A 35 -13.93 22.25 2.02
C PRO A 35 -14.80 23.48 2.30
N ASP A 36 -14.21 24.66 2.54
CA ASP A 36 -14.92 25.93 2.67
C ASP A 36 -15.11 26.68 1.34
N SER A 37 -14.55 26.16 0.24
CA SER A 37 -14.69 26.72 -1.10
C SER A 37 -16.01 26.32 -1.76
N SER A 38 -16.62 27.25 -2.51
CA SER A 38 -17.81 26.97 -3.34
C SER A 38 -17.56 25.93 -4.43
N LEU A 39 -16.30 25.75 -4.87
CA LEU A 39 -15.91 24.76 -5.88
C LEU A 39 -15.59 23.39 -5.27
N TYR A 40 -15.69 23.21 -3.95
CA TYR A 40 -15.36 21.95 -3.29
C TYR A 40 -16.25 20.79 -3.77
N GLY A 41 -17.55 21.04 -3.98
CA GLY A 41 -18.46 20.05 -4.55
C GLY A 41 -18.01 19.53 -5.92
N LEU A 42 -17.42 20.39 -6.75
CA LEU A 42 -16.87 19.99 -8.05
C LEU A 42 -15.63 19.10 -7.88
N LYS A 43 -14.72 19.45 -6.95
CA LYS A 43 -13.58 18.59 -6.59
C LYS A 43 -14.05 17.19 -6.18
N ARG A 44 -15.04 17.12 -5.28
CA ARG A 44 -15.62 15.84 -4.82
C ARG A 44 -16.24 15.04 -5.98
N GLY A 45 -16.91 15.72 -6.90
CA GLY A 45 -17.45 15.09 -8.12
C GLY A 45 -16.37 14.47 -9.00
N PHE A 46 -15.28 15.20 -9.26
CA PHE A 46 -14.15 14.68 -10.03
C PHE A 46 -13.43 13.52 -9.33
N GLU A 47 -13.28 13.58 -8.01
CA GLU A 47 -12.70 12.47 -7.24
C GLU A 47 -13.53 11.19 -7.37
N ASN A 48 -14.85 11.29 -7.21
CA ASN A 48 -15.74 10.16 -7.38
C ASN A 48 -15.65 9.59 -8.81
N PHE A 49 -15.59 10.46 -9.82
CA PHE A 49 -15.42 10.05 -11.21
C PHE A 49 -14.08 9.32 -11.44
N GLU A 50 -12.98 9.83 -10.88
CA GLU A 50 -11.66 9.17 -10.98
C GLU A 50 -11.67 7.75 -10.38
N GLY A 51 -12.43 7.56 -9.29
CA GLY A 51 -12.58 6.27 -8.63
C GLY A 51 -13.20 5.18 -9.51
N ILE A 52 -14.08 5.55 -10.46
CA ILE A 52 -14.75 4.61 -11.37
C ILE A 52 -13.75 3.87 -12.26
N PHE A 53 -12.61 4.50 -12.58
CA PHE A 53 -11.58 3.93 -13.45
C PHE A 53 -10.52 3.10 -12.70
N LYS A 54 -10.74 2.78 -11.42
CA LYS A 54 -9.85 1.91 -10.63
C LYS A 54 -10.35 0.47 -10.68
N PHE A 55 -9.82 -0.29 -11.64
CA PHE A 55 -10.35 -1.62 -11.99
C PHE A 55 -9.78 -2.78 -11.17
N SER A 56 -8.61 -2.61 -10.56
CA SER A 56 -8.02 -3.61 -9.65
C SER A 56 -8.17 -3.16 -8.20
N GLU A 57 -8.22 -4.13 -7.29
CA GLU A 57 -8.21 -3.92 -5.85
C GLU A 57 -6.98 -3.11 -5.43
N ALA A 58 -5.81 -3.43 -5.99
CA ALA A 58 -4.58 -2.64 -5.83
C ALA A 58 -4.77 -1.16 -6.24
N ALA A 59 -5.35 -0.90 -7.41
CA ALA A 59 -5.58 0.46 -7.89
C ALA A 59 -6.62 1.20 -7.04
N ARG A 60 -7.62 0.47 -6.50
CA ARG A 60 -8.61 1.03 -5.58
C ARG A 60 -7.97 1.37 -4.23
N ALA A 61 -7.14 0.49 -3.68
CA ALA A 61 -6.40 0.73 -2.45
C ALA A 61 -5.54 2.00 -2.54
N GLU A 62 -4.75 2.13 -3.62
CA GLU A 62 -3.93 3.34 -3.86
C GLU A 62 -4.77 4.59 -4.05
N PHE A 63 -5.91 4.48 -4.73
CA PHE A 63 -6.83 5.60 -4.88
C PHE A 63 -7.40 6.06 -3.54
N GLN A 64 -7.82 5.12 -2.68
CA GLN A 64 -8.29 5.43 -1.33
C GLN A 64 -7.19 6.09 -0.48
N VAL A 65 -5.94 5.62 -0.55
CA VAL A 65 -4.82 6.28 0.15
C VAL A 65 -4.60 7.71 -0.33
N ARG A 66 -4.70 7.98 -1.64
CA ARG A 66 -4.62 9.37 -2.15
C ARG A 66 -5.77 10.24 -1.70
N LEU A 67 -6.98 9.69 -1.58
CA LEU A 67 -8.10 10.44 -0.98
C LEU A 67 -7.81 10.75 0.49
N ALA A 68 -7.28 9.79 1.25
CA ALA A 68 -6.85 10.02 2.61
C ALA A 68 -5.82 11.16 2.69
N GLU A 69 -4.75 11.13 1.89
CA GLU A 69 -3.75 12.22 1.80
C GLU A 69 -4.40 13.61 1.64
N LYS A 70 -5.36 13.72 0.72
CA LYS A 70 -6.08 14.98 0.48
C LYS A 70 -6.87 15.41 1.71
N ARG A 71 -7.60 14.49 2.36
CA ARG A 71 -8.39 14.79 3.57
C ARG A 71 -7.51 15.20 4.74
N MET A 72 -6.37 14.55 4.92
CA MET A 72 -5.39 14.95 5.94
C MET A 72 -4.85 16.36 5.70
N SER A 73 -4.54 16.68 4.45
CA SER A 73 -4.03 17.99 4.06
C SER A 73 -5.10 19.08 4.24
N GLU A 74 -6.35 18.78 3.87
CA GLU A 74 -7.50 19.64 4.11
C GLU A 74 -7.74 19.84 5.61
N ALA A 75 -7.68 18.79 6.42
CA ALA A 75 -7.80 18.89 7.87
C ALA A 75 -6.75 19.84 8.46
N ASN A 76 -5.48 19.69 8.06
CA ASN A 76 -4.40 20.58 8.47
C ASN A 76 -4.64 22.04 8.07
N ALA A 77 -5.14 22.29 6.86
CA ALA A 77 -5.50 23.63 6.44
C ALA A 77 -6.67 24.22 7.25
N MET A 78 -7.68 23.41 7.58
CA MET A 78 -8.82 23.86 8.39
C MET A 78 -8.44 24.15 9.85
N VAL A 79 -7.51 23.38 10.42
CA VAL A 79 -6.85 23.73 11.70
C VAL A 79 -6.20 25.10 11.62
N GLY A 80 -5.41 25.37 10.58
CA GLY A 80 -4.75 26.68 10.39
C GLY A 80 -5.74 27.84 10.24
N LYS A 81 -6.97 27.57 9.79
CA LYS A 81 -8.07 28.54 9.70
C LYS A 81 -8.91 28.65 10.99
N GLY A 82 -8.58 27.90 12.03
CA GLY A 82 -9.38 27.84 13.27
C GLY A 82 -10.73 27.11 13.13
N ASN A 83 -10.98 26.43 12.01
CA ASN A 83 -12.21 25.70 11.76
C ASN A 83 -12.04 24.23 12.18
N GLN A 84 -12.12 24.02 13.49
CA GLN A 84 -11.88 22.72 14.13
C GLN A 84 -12.94 21.67 13.77
N GLU A 85 -14.21 22.08 13.60
CA GLU A 85 -15.29 21.19 13.19
C GLU A 85 -15.00 20.55 11.83
N LYS A 86 -14.63 21.38 10.84
CA LYS A 86 -14.31 20.87 9.51
C LYS A 86 -13.02 20.06 9.51
N ALA A 87 -12.02 20.42 10.32
CA ALA A 87 -10.83 19.61 10.48
C ALA A 87 -11.17 18.20 11.00
N GLN A 88 -12.07 18.09 11.99
CA GLN A 88 -12.54 16.81 12.50
C GLN A 88 -13.28 15.99 11.44
N GLU A 89 -14.17 16.61 10.66
CA GLU A 89 -14.87 15.96 9.53
C GLU A 89 -13.87 15.36 8.52
N MET A 90 -12.88 16.15 8.11
CA MET A 90 -11.85 15.68 7.18
C MET A 90 -11.01 14.55 7.78
N MET A 91 -10.72 14.58 9.09
CA MET A 91 -10.04 13.48 9.75
C MET A 91 -10.88 12.19 9.82
N GLN A 92 -12.20 12.30 9.98
CA GLN A 92 -13.08 11.12 9.90
C GLN A 92 -13.07 10.50 8.48
N GLU A 93 -13.09 11.35 7.46
CA GLU A 93 -12.96 10.91 6.08
C GLU A 93 -11.60 10.29 5.77
N TYR A 94 -10.51 10.87 6.29
CA TYR A 94 -9.17 10.27 6.20
C TYR A 94 -9.19 8.80 6.64
N ASN A 95 -9.77 8.53 7.82
CA ASN A 95 -9.84 7.17 8.36
C ASN A 95 -10.71 6.26 7.51
N THR A 96 -11.86 6.76 7.05
CA THR A 96 -12.77 5.99 6.20
C THR A 96 -12.07 5.55 4.91
N ASN A 97 -11.28 6.42 4.30
CA ASN A 97 -10.51 6.08 3.11
C ASN A 97 -9.38 5.09 3.43
N MET A 98 -8.64 5.27 4.53
CA MET A 98 -7.61 4.30 4.94
C MET A 98 -8.19 2.91 5.21
N GLU A 99 -9.36 2.84 5.85
CA GLU A 99 -10.07 1.59 6.11
C GLU A 99 -10.50 0.89 4.81
N ARG A 100 -11.06 1.65 3.85
CA ARG A 100 -11.36 1.11 2.52
C ARG A 100 -10.11 0.64 1.79
N ALA A 101 -8.99 1.34 1.93
CA ALA A 101 -7.73 0.92 1.33
C ALA A 101 -7.29 -0.45 1.88
N ASN A 102 -7.38 -0.64 3.20
CA ASN A 102 -7.08 -1.91 3.84
C ASN A 102 -8.01 -3.04 3.35
N GLN A 103 -9.31 -2.78 3.26
CA GLN A 103 -10.29 -3.76 2.76
C GLN A 103 -10.01 -4.21 1.32
N GLU A 104 -9.60 -3.29 0.44
CA GLU A 104 -9.21 -3.65 -0.93
C GLU A 104 -7.95 -4.54 -0.94
N ILE A 105 -6.99 -4.31 -0.04
CA ILE A 105 -5.82 -5.18 0.11
C ILE A 105 -6.21 -6.56 0.64
N GLU A 106 -7.05 -6.63 1.66
CA GLU A 106 -7.56 -7.90 2.20
C GLU A 106 -8.29 -8.71 1.11
N ASN A 107 -9.13 -8.05 0.31
CA ASN A 107 -9.80 -8.69 -0.84
C ASN A 107 -8.79 -9.19 -1.88
N ALA A 108 -7.76 -8.41 -2.20
CA ALA A 108 -6.71 -8.82 -3.12
C ALA A 108 -5.94 -10.06 -2.60
N ILE A 109 -5.61 -10.08 -1.31
CA ILE A 109 -4.99 -11.23 -0.64
C ILE A 109 -5.91 -12.45 -0.76
N ALA A 110 -7.18 -12.32 -0.36
CA ALA A 110 -8.17 -13.39 -0.45
C ALA A 110 -8.30 -13.96 -1.88
N ASN A 111 -8.17 -13.10 -2.90
CA ASN A 111 -8.20 -13.48 -4.32
C ASN A 111 -6.88 -14.02 -4.88
N GLY A 112 -5.89 -14.34 -4.04
CA GLY A 112 -4.63 -14.94 -4.51
C GLY A 112 -3.63 -13.94 -5.09
N LYS A 113 -3.89 -12.63 -5.03
CA LYS A 113 -3.07 -11.62 -5.71
C LYS A 113 -1.83 -11.24 -4.89
N ASN A 114 -0.73 -10.95 -5.58
CA ASN A 114 0.45 -10.37 -4.93
C ASN A 114 0.21 -8.88 -4.67
N VAL A 115 0.24 -8.48 -3.40
CA VAL A 115 0.01 -7.11 -2.93
C VAL A 115 1.24 -6.45 -2.33
N THR A 116 2.39 -7.13 -2.32
CA THR A 116 3.60 -6.73 -1.60
C THR A 116 4.01 -5.30 -1.92
N ASP A 117 4.10 -4.96 -3.20
CA ASP A 117 4.52 -3.64 -3.66
C ASP A 117 3.53 -2.54 -3.27
N VAL A 118 2.24 -2.84 -3.34
CA VAL A 118 1.17 -1.89 -3.00
C VAL A 118 1.21 -1.61 -1.50
N VAL A 119 1.34 -2.66 -0.69
CA VAL A 119 1.41 -2.56 0.77
C VAL A 119 2.65 -1.79 1.20
N ALA A 120 3.82 -2.05 0.58
CA ALA A 120 5.04 -1.28 0.82
C ALA A 120 4.82 0.23 0.54
N ARG A 121 4.22 0.57 -0.61
CA ARG A 121 3.89 1.97 -0.94
C ARG A 121 2.93 2.60 0.07
N MET A 122 1.88 1.87 0.47
CA MET A 122 0.90 2.34 1.44
C MET A 122 1.54 2.58 2.81
N THR A 123 2.45 1.71 3.25
CA THR A 123 3.19 1.86 4.51
C THR A 123 4.08 3.11 4.47
N GLN A 124 4.86 3.30 3.40
CA GLN A 124 5.68 4.50 3.23
C GLN A 124 4.82 5.78 3.26
N LYS A 125 3.66 5.76 2.60
CA LYS A 125 2.72 6.88 2.59
C LYS A 125 2.21 7.17 4.00
N ARG A 126 1.78 6.14 4.72
CA ARG A 126 1.31 6.25 6.11
C ARG A 126 2.38 6.82 7.05
N GLU A 127 3.64 6.42 6.89
CA GLU A 127 4.77 7.01 7.64
C GLU A 127 4.89 8.52 7.37
N SER A 128 4.80 8.93 6.11
CA SER A 128 4.82 10.36 5.74
C SER A 128 3.65 11.15 6.33
N HIS A 129 2.50 10.50 6.56
CA HIS A 129 1.32 11.14 7.15
C HIS A 129 1.52 11.45 8.64
N MET A 130 2.36 10.69 9.36
CA MET A 130 2.44 10.77 10.83
C MET A 130 2.73 12.18 11.33
N ALA A 131 3.64 12.91 10.67
CA ALA A 131 3.97 14.28 11.06
C ALA A 131 2.78 15.23 10.95
N VAL A 132 1.96 15.08 9.90
CA VAL A 132 0.77 15.91 9.67
C VAL A 132 -0.34 15.52 10.65
N LEU A 133 -0.56 14.23 10.84
CA LEU A 133 -1.56 13.72 11.79
C LEU A 133 -1.26 14.19 13.21
N GLN A 134 0.00 14.17 13.62
CA GLN A 134 0.40 14.69 14.93
C GLN A 134 0.10 16.19 15.05
N ARG A 135 0.44 16.98 14.03
CA ARG A 135 0.13 18.41 14.02
C ARG A 135 -1.37 18.68 14.11
N VAL A 136 -2.18 17.96 13.34
CA VAL A 136 -3.64 18.10 13.38
C VAL A 136 -4.17 17.72 14.76
N TYR A 137 -3.64 16.65 15.36
CA TYR A 137 -3.98 16.21 16.72
C TYR A 137 -3.65 17.26 17.78
N ASP A 138 -2.44 17.84 17.75
CA ASP A 138 -1.97 18.80 18.76
C ASP A 138 -2.82 20.08 18.80
N ASN A 139 -3.40 20.46 17.66
CA ASN A 139 -4.21 21.66 17.50
C ASN A 139 -5.73 21.38 17.51
N ALA A 140 -6.14 20.12 17.62
CA ALA A 140 -7.54 19.75 17.71
C ALA A 140 -8.11 20.10 19.11
N PRO A 141 -9.43 20.41 19.21
CA PRO A 141 -10.09 20.52 20.50
C PRO A 141 -9.96 19.22 21.28
N GLU A 142 -9.91 19.31 22.61
CA GLU A 142 -9.76 18.13 23.48
C GLU A 142 -10.84 17.07 23.21
N ALA A 143 -12.07 17.50 22.93
CA ALA A 143 -13.19 16.62 22.57
C ALA A 143 -12.94 15.79 21.28
N ALA A 144 -12.12 16.29 20.36
CA ALA A 144 -11.81 15.64 19.09
C ALA A 144 -10.56 14.76 19.16
N LYS A 145 -9.63 15.03 20.08
CA LYS A 145 -8.35 14.33 20.21
C LYS A 145 -8.53 12.82 20.37
N ALA A 146 -9.47 12.36 21.20
CA ALA A 146 -9.71 10.92 21.37
C ALA A 146 -10.07 10.22 20.05
N GLY A 147 -10.92 10.83 19.22
CA GLY A 147 -11.28 10.31 17.90
C GLY A 147 -10.09 10.27 16.94
N LEU A 148 -9.27 11.33 16.94
CA LEU A 148 -8.05 11.40 16.13
C LEU A 148 -6.98 10.42 16.58
N SER A 149 -6.84 10.16 17.89
CA SER A 149 -5.90 9.17 18.42
C SER A 149 -6.30 7.75 18.02
N ASN A 150 -7.57 7.39 18.21
CA ASN A 150 -8.09 6.06 17.85
C ASN A 150 -7.91 5.79 16.35
N ALA A 151 -8.16 6.80 15.53
CA ALA A 151 -7.91 6.82 14.10
C ALA A 151 -6.45 6.51 13.73
N ILE A 152 -5.50 7.22 14.35
CA ILE A 152 -4.06 7.01 14.16
C ILE A 152 -3.66 5.60 14.60
N GLN A 153 -4.16 5.12 15.74
CA GLN A 153 -3.86 3.77 16.23
C GLN A 153 -4.44 2.67 15.33
N ASN A 154 -5.69 2.80 14.88
CA ASN A 154 -6.32 1.85 13.98
C ASN A 154 -5.56 1.76 12.65
N ALA A 155 -5.06 2.88 12.14
CA ALA A 155 -4.23 2.91 10.94
C ALA A 155 -2.90 2.15 11.14
N LYS A 156 -2.30 2.22 12.34
CA LYS A 156 -1.09 1.48 12.67
C LYS A 156 -1.36 -0.03 12.80
N GLN A 157 -2.35 -0.41 13.61
CA GLN A 157 -2.70 -1.81 13.86
C GLN A 157 -3.16 -2.55 12.59
N SER A 158 -3.92 -1.89 11.71
CA SER A 158 -4.34 -2.51 10.44
C SER A 158 -3.16 -2.82 9.52
N THR A 159 -2.10 -2.00 9.55
CA THR A 159 -0.87 -2.27 8.79
C THR A 159 -0.17 -3.51 9.29
N GLU A 160 -0.05 -3.66 10.61
CA GLU A 160 0.56 -4.82 11.25
C GLU A 160 -0.18 -6.11 10.88
N ARG A 161 -1.52 -6.11 10.93
CA ARG A 161 -2.36 -7.26 10.53
C ARG A 161 -2.20 -7.64 9.06
N ILE A 162 -2.13 -6.64 8.16
CA ILE A 162 -1.96 -6.87 6.72
C ILE A 162 -0.58 -7.49 6.45
N MET A 163 0.47 -7.02 7.13
CA MET A 163 1.82 -7.57 6.98
C MET A 163 1.89 -9.02 7.46
N GLU A 164 1.25 -9.35 8.58
CA GLU A 164 1.17 -10.73 9.09
C GLU A 164 0.51 -11.67 8.05
N HIS A 165 -0.59 -11.25 7.43
CA HIS A 165 -1.25 -12.04 6.37
C HIS A 165 -0.37 -12.22 5.12
N ILE A 166 0.46 -11.23 4.78
CA ILE A 166 1.40 -11.34 3.65
C ILE A 166 2.51 -12.33 3.98
N GLU A 167 3.09 -12.25 5.17
CA GLU A 167 4.15 -13.17 5.63
C GLU A 167 3.67 -14.61 5.65
N GLU A 168 2.48 -14.88 6.19
CA GLU A 168 1.85 -16.20 6.18
C GLU A 168 1.70 -16.74 4.75
N ARG A 169 1.21 -15.90 3.83
CA ARG A 169 1.00 -16.28 2.42
C ARG A 169 2.30 -16.54 1.66
N VAL A 170 3.35 -15.78 1.94
CA VAL A 170 4.69 -16.02 1.38
C VAL A 170 5.26 -17.33 1.91
N ALA A 171 5.10 -17.63 3.20
CA ALA A 171 5.53 -18.90 3.79
C ALA A 171 4.82 -20.10 3.15
N ILE A 172 3.50 -20.02 2.96
CA ILE A 172 2.70 -21.07 2.27
C ILE A 172 3.19 -21.27 0.83
N ALA A 173 3.39 -20.19 0.07
CA ALA A 173 3.84 -20.29 -1.32
C ALA A 173 5.22 -20.98 -1.45
N ASN A 174 6.16 -20.66 -0.55
CA ASN A 174 7.50 -21.27 -0.53
C ASN A 174 7.44 -22.76 -0.16
N GLN A 175 6.55 -23.16 0.75
CA GLN A 175 6.36 -24.57 1.11
C GLN A 175 5.74 -25.38 -0.04
N SER A 176 4.76 -24.82 -0.76
CA SER A 176 4.14 -25.48 -1.93
C SER A 176 5.11 -25.66 -3.10
N GLN A 177 6.06 -24.73 -3.31
CA GLN A 177 7.10 -24.88 -4.34
C GLN A 177 8.10 -26.00 -4.02
N THR A 178 8.42 -26.20 -2.74
CA THR A 178 9.33 -27.26 -2.29
C THR A 178 8.73 -28.66 -2.50
N GLN A 179 7.41 -28.80 -2.38
CA GLN A 179 6.70 -30.08 -2.59
C GLN A 179 6.56 -30.44 -4.08
N THR A 180 6.36 -29.46 -4.97
CA THR A 180 6.30 -29.71 -6.42
C THR A 180 7.66 -30.11 -6.99
N GLN A 181 8.78 -29.59 -6.46
CA GLN A 181 10.13 -29.94 -6.90
C GLN A 181 10.53 -31.38 -6.52
N ASN A 182 10.07 -31.88 -5.36
CA ASN A 182 10.36 -33.25 -4.89
C ASN A 182 9.55 -34.35 -5.60
N GLN A 183 8.53 -34.00 -6.40
CA GLN A 183 7.76 -34.97 -7.21
C GLN A 183 8.24 -35.12 -8.65
N VAL A 184 9.22 -34.31 -9.10
CA VAL A 184 9.78 -34.40 -10.47
C VAL A 184 11.12 -35.14 -10.50
N ASP A 185 11.75 -35.40 -9.35
CA ASP A 185 13.06 -36.08 -9.24
C ASP A 185 12.99 -37.60 -9.04
N ASP A 186 11.79 -38.17 -8.82
CA ASP A 186 11.57 -39.62 -8.64
C ASP A 186 10.97 -40.30 -9.90
N GLY A 187 11.01 -39.63 -11.05
CA GLY A 187 10.34 -40.08 -12.28
C GLY A 187 11.25 -40.39 -13.48
N THR A 188 12.56 -40.18 -13.40
CA THR A 188 13.48 -40.41 -14.54
C THR A 188 14.68 -41.27 -14.16
N GLY A 189 14.42 -42.55 -13.93
CA GLY A 189 15.37 -43.67 -14.01
C GLY A 189 14.55 -44.95 -13.85
N GLU A 190 14.58 -45.98 -14.69
CA GLU A 190 15.49 -46.41 -15.74
C GLU A 190 14.65 -47.11 -16.81
N GLN A 191 14.89 -46.80 -18.09
CA GLN A 191 14.59 -47.74 -19.16
C GLN A 191 15.70 -48.78 -19.18
N GLU A 192 15.55 -49.87 -18.42
CA GLU A 192 16.30 -51.09 -18.70
C GLU A 192 15.45 -52.07 -19.51
N MET A 193 15.91 -52.22 -20.75
CA MET A 193 15.50 -53.15 -21.77
C MET A 193 15.77 -54.59 -21.30
N HIS A 194 14.73 -55.35 -20.96
CA HIS A 194 14.82 -56.80 -20.94
C HIS A 194 13.91 -57.39 -22.02
N THR A 195 14.56 -57.88 -23.06
CA THR A 195 13.99 -58.77 -24.07
C THR A 195 13.97 -60.18 -23.47
N GLU A 196 12.80 -60.78 -23.33
CA GLU A 196 12.73 -62.23 -23.19
C GLU A 196 11.50 -62.77 -23.92
N GLN A 197 11.80 -63.70 -24.83
CA GLN A 197 10.90 -64.37 -25.74
C GLN A 197 9.97 -65.29 -24.94
N ASN A 198 8.69 -65.34 -25.29
CA ASN A 198 7.98 -66.61 -25.22
C ASN A 198 6.96 -66.72 -26.36
N GLU A 199 7.14 -67.79 -27.12
CA GLU A 199 6.37 -68.17 -28.28
C GLU A 199 5.02 -68.76 -27.87
N GLY A 200 4.00 -68.56 -28.72
CA GLY A 200 2.92 -69.53 -28.95
C GLY A 200 1.81 -69.60 -27.91
N ASN A 201 0.65 -69.03 -28.24
CA ASN A 201 -0.49 -69.90 -28.54
C ASN A 201 -1.54 -69.17 -29.37
N ASP A 202 -1.87 -69.77 -30.51
CA ASP A 202 -3.04 -69.50 -31.32
C ASP A 202 -4.32 -69.60 -30.48
N THR A 203 -5.31 -68.73 -30.73
CA THR A 203 -6.67 -69.11 -31.13
C THR A 203 -7.48 -67.84 -31.46
N GLN A 204 -7.50 -67.50 -32.75
CA GLN A 204 -8.70 -67.27 -33.55
C GLN A 204 -10.01 -66.87 -32.82
N ASN A 205 -10.45 -65.61 -32.96
CA ASN A 205 -11.87 -65.34 -33.17
C ASN A 205 -12.09 -64.09 -34.05
N GLN A 206 -12.62 -64.33 -35.25
CA GLN A 206 -13.12 -63.33 -36.18
C GLN A 206 -14.48 -62.82 -35.69
N GLY A 207 -14.75 -61.53 -35.84
CA GLY A 207 -16.07 -60.98 -35.56
C GLY A 207 -16.19 -59.54 -36.01
N GLN A 208 -16.50 -59.36 -37.28
CA GLN A 208 -16.85 -58.10 -37.94
C GLN A 208 -17.91 -57.30 -37.15
N ASN A 209 -17.75 -55.97 -37.03
CA ASN A 209 -18.82 -55.08 -37.48
C ASN A 209 -18.32 -53.63 -37.66
N GLN A 210 -18.28 -53.19 -38.91
CA GLN A 210 -18.39 -51.79 -39.28
C GLN A 210 -19.88 -51.46 -39.45
N ASN A 211 -20.38 -50.44 -38.78
CA ASN A 211 -21.46 -49.58 -39.30
C ASN A 211 -21.56 -48.32 -38.42
N GLN A 212 -21.14 -47.17 -38.94
CA GLN A 212 -21.99 -46.18 -39.63
C GLN A 212 -22.75 -45.24 -38.68
N ALA A 213 -22.34 -43.98 -38.75
CA ALA A 213 -23.17 -42.79 -38.98
C ALA A 213 -24.45 -42.59 -38.14
N ASN A 214 -24.45 -41.53 -37.34
CA ASN A 214 -25.37 -40.39 -37.49
C ASN A 214 -24.97 -39.30 -36.48
N LYS A 215 -24.59 -38.11 -36.99
CA LYS A 215 -25.39 -36.87 -36.97
C LYS A 215 -25.47 -36.21 -35.60
#